data_AF-A0A5C7X0V3-F1
#
_entry.id   AF-A0A5C7X0V3-F1
#
_cell.length_a   1.000
_cell.length_b   1.000
_cell.length_c   1.000
_cell.angle_alpha   90.00
_cell.angle_beta   90.00
_cell.angle_gamma   90.00
#
_symmetry.space_group_name_H-M   'P 1'
#
loop_
_entity.id
_entity.type
_entity.pdbx_description
1 polymer ?
#
loop_
_entity_poly.entity_id
_entity_poly.type
_entity_poly.pdbx_seq_one_letter_code
_entity_poly.pdbx_strand_id
1 'polypeptide(L)'
;VGLVDLWLRHVQDVHVKHVGRVDLLPPEMRHDRLCELNTIEQVVNVCQTIVVQDAWARGQQLTVHGWVYGLKDGLIRDLGINVRRSDDLMPRYRAALDALEN
;
A
#
# COMPACT_ATOMS: atom_id res chain seq x y z
N VAL A 1 3.13 16.88 -21.51
CA VAL A 1 3.71 16.36 -20.25
C VAL A 1 3.55 17.43 -19.20
N GLY A 2 2.66 17.21 -18.23
CA GLY A 2 2.25 18.19 -17.21
C GLY A 2 2.59 17.76 -15.79
N LEU A 3 2.25 18.60 -14.80
CA LEU A 3 2.47 18.31 -13.38
C LEU A 3 1.79 17.02 -12.91
N VAL A 4 0.61 16.72 -13.46
CA VAL A 4 -0.13 15.48 -13.14
C VAL A 4 0.67 14.24 -13.55
N ASP A 5 1.38 14.28 -14.68
CA ASP A 5 2.19 13.14 -15.14
C ASP A 5 3.37 12.86 -14.19
N LEU A 6 3.92 13.90 -13.56
CA LEU A 6 4.98 13.74 -12.56
C LEU A 6 4.46 13.05 -11.29
N TRP A 7 3.25 13.39 -10.84
CA TRP A 7 2.60 12.75 -9.69
C TRP A 7 2.18 11.31 -10.00
N LEU A 8 1.61 11.07 -11.18
CA LEU A 8 1.19 9.73 -11.61
C LEU A 8 2.37 8.78 -11.82
N ARG A 9 3.57 9.30 -12.08
CA ARG A 9 4.78 8.47 -12.16
C ARG A 9 4.98 7.62 -10.91
N HIS A 10 4.69 8.13 -9.72
CA HIS A 10 4.81 7.33 -8.50
C HIS A 10 3.85 6.13 -8.47
N VAL A 11 2.66 6.25 -9.06
CA VAL A 11 1.73 5.12 -9.21
C VAL A 11 2.24 4.15 -10.28
N GLN A 12 2.84 4.67 -11.36
CA GLN A 12 3.48 3.85 -12.39
C GLN A 12 4.66 3.05 -11.82
N ASP A 13 5.46 3.64 -10.93
CA ASP A 13 6.57 2.95 -10.26
C ASP A 13 6.06 1.76 -9.43
N VAL A 14 4.92 1.92 -8.74
CA VAL A 14 4.25 0.82 -8.04
C VAL A 14 3.81 -0.27 -9.02
N HIS A 15 3.21 0.11 -10.15
CA HIS A 15 2.82 -0.83 -11.19
C HIS A 15 4.01 -1.62 -11.74
N VAL A 16 5.12 -0.95 -12.06
CA VAL A 16 6.36 -1.59 -12.54
C VAL A 16 6.92 -2.56 -11.50
N LYS A 17 6.98 -2.16 -10.24
CA LYS A 17 7.45 -3.01 -9.12
C LYS A 17 6.64 -4.30 -8.99
N HIS A 18 5.34 -4.24 -9.28
CA HIS A 18 4.39 -5.34 -9.10
C HIS A 18 3.77 -5.82 -10.41
N VAL A 19 4.46 -5.66 -11.53
CA VAL A 19 3.90 -5.97 -12.86
C VAL A 19 3.36 -7.40 -12.93
N GLY A 20 4.08 -8.37 -12.36
CA GLY A 20 3.65 -9.76 -12.32
C GLY A 20 2.38 -10.02 -11.49
N ARG A 21 2.04 -9.13 -10.55
CA ARG A 21 0.84 -9.25 -9.72
C ARG A 21 -0.37 -8.52 -10.31
N VAL A 22 -0.13 -7.57 -11.23
CA VAL A 22 -1.18 -6.79 -11.89
C VAL A 22 -1.51 -7.39 -13.25
N ASP A 23 -0.52 -7.63 -14.10
CA ASP A 23 -0.75 -7.96 -15.51
C ASP A 23 -1.16 -9.42 -15.75
N LEU A 24 -1.00 -10.29 -14.75
CA LEU A 24 -1.55 -11.65 -14.78
C LEU A 24 -3.08 -11.66 -14.55
N LEU A 25 -3.67 -10.58 -14.06
CA LEU A 25 -5.12 -10.49 -13.81
C LEU A 25 -5.89 -10.07 -15.08
N PRO A 26 -7.20 -10.40 -15.16
CA PRO A 26 -8.11 -9.85 -16.16
C PRO A 26 -8.11 -8.31 -16.14
N PRO A 27 -8.21 -7.62 -17.29
CA PRO A 27 -8.14 -6.17 -17.39
C PRO A 27 -9.06 -5.41 -16.40
N GLU A 28 -10.26 -5.92 -16.18
CA GLU A 28 -11.27 -5.36 -15.28
C GLU A 28 -10.87 -5.41 -13.78
N MET A 29 -9.91 -6.26 -13.41
CA MET A 29 -9.40 -6.39 -12.04
C MET A 29 -8.08 -5.63 -11.83
N ARG A 30 -7.37 -5.25 -12.90
CA ARG A 30 -6.03 -4.66 -12.80
C ARG A 30 -6.03 -3.31 -12.08
N HIS A 31 -7.04 -2.49 -12.32
CA HIS A 31 -7.17 -1.19 -11.66
C HIS A 31 -7.37 -1.34 -10.16
N ASP A 32 -8.30 -2.22 -9.76
CA ASP A 32 -8.58 -2.50 -8.35
C ASP A 32 -7.31 -3.05 -7.67
N ARG A 33 -6.60 -3.99 -8.32
CA ARG A 33 -5.33 -4.53 -7.81
C ARG A 33 -4.23 -3.47 -7.69
N LEU A 34 -4.10 -2.57 -8.66
CA LEU A 34 -3.11 -1.49 -8.59
C LEU A 34 -3.43 -0.52 -7.45
N CYS A 35 -4.71 -0.24 -7.19
CA CYS A 35 -5.14 0.55 -6.03
C CYS A 35 -4.76 -0.13 -4.70
N GLU A 36 -4.99 -1.43 -4.56
CA GLU A 36 -4.60 -2.21 -3.38
C GLU A 36 -3.08 -2.15 -3.15
N LEU A 37 -2.30 -2.41 -4.19
CA LEU A 37 -0.83 -2.36 -4.13
C LEU A 37 -0.33 -0.94 -3.84
N ASN A 38 -0.94 0.08 -4.45
CA ASN A 38 -0.58 1.47 -4.18
C ASN A 38 -0.79 1.83 -2.71
N THR A 39 -1.92 1.44 -2.11
CA THR A 39 -2.16 1.64 -0.68
C THR A 39 -1.10 0.96 0.19
N ILE A 40 -0.73 -0.30 -0.12
CA ILE A 40 0.33 -1.02 0.61
C ILE A 40 1.67 -0.27 0.52
N GLU A 41 2.07 0.18 -0.68
CA GLU A 41 3.30 0.94 -0.87
C GLU A 41 3.27 2.30 -0.17
N GLN A 42 2.13 2.99 -0.15
CA GLN A 42 2.01 4.25 0.58
C GLN A 42 2.08 4.06 2.10
N VAL A 43 1.57 2.94 2.63
CA VAL A 43 1.78 2.60 4.04
C VAL A 43 3.28 2.45 4.33
N VAL A 44 4.04 1.79 3.45
CA VAL A 44 5.51 1.69 3.58
C VAL A 44 6.14 3.08 3.59
N ASN A 45 5.77 3.96 2.64
CA ASN A 45 6.30 5.32 2.56
C ASN A 45 5.99 6.13 3.83
N VAL A 46 4.76 6.08 4.34
CA VAL A 46 4.35 6.74 5.58
C VAL A 46 5.16 6.23 6.76
N CYS A 47 5.32 4.92 6.87
CA CYS A 47 6.12 4.29 7.92
C CYS A 47 7.59 4.75 7.89
N GLN A 48 8.15 5.04 6.72
CA GLN A 48 9.54 5.48 6.57
C GLN A 48 9.76 6.97 6.86
N THR A 49 8.71 7.76 7.06
CA THR A 49 8.86 9.18 7.38
C THR A 49 9.50 9.39 8.75
N ILE A 50 10.30 10.45 8.89
CA ILE A 50 10.93 10.83 10.17
C ILE A 50 9.86 11.01 11.27
N VAL A 51 8.70 11.58 10.93
CA VAL A 51 7.60 11.81 11.89
C VAL A 51 7.11 10.51 12.52
N VAL A 52 6.90 9.48 11.71
CA VAL A 52 6.42 8.17 12.19
C VAL A 52 7.54 7.42 12.92
N GLN A 53 8.76 7.43 12.39
CA GLN A 53 9.92 6.81 13.02
C GLN A 53 10.20 7.42 14.40
N ASP A 54 10.19 8.75 14.53
CA ASP A 54 10.39 9.46 15.80
C ASP A 54 9.26 9.18 16.80
N ALA A 55 8.02 9.00 16.33
CA ALA A 55 6.89 8.61 17.17
C ALA A 55 7.12 7.23 17.81
N TRP A 56 7.53 6.25 17.01
CA TRP A 56 7.85 4.93 17.53
C TRP A 56 9.10 4.94 18.41
N ALA A 57 10.14 5.68 18.03
CA ALA A 57 11.39 5.77 18.81
C ALA A 57 11.18 6.35 20.21
N ARG A 58 10.27 7.33 20.37
CA ARG A 58 9.90 7.87 21.69
C ARG A 58 8.87 7.05 22.47
N GLY A 59 8.47 5.88 21.94
CA GLY A 59 7.48 5.00 22.58
C GLY A 59 6.03 5.49 22.47
N GLN A 60 5.71 6.44 21.58
CA GLN A 60 4.33 6.85 21.35
C GLN A 60 3.55 5.73 20.65
N GLN A 61 2.35 5.43 21.16
CA GLN A 61 1.46 4.47 20.51
C GLN A 61 0.90 5.08 19.21
N LEU A 62 1.32 4.51 18.08
CA LEU A 62 0.88 4.89 16.73
C LEU A 62 0.81 3.62 15.87
N THR A 63 -0.27 3.47 15.10
CA THR A 63 -0.41 2.38 14.11
C THR A 63 -0.74 2.98 12.76
N VAL A 64 -0.08 2.49 11.71
CA VAL A 64 -0.39 2.84 10.31
C VAL A 64 -1.16 1.68 9.70
N HIS A 65 -2.30 1.98 9.07
CA HIS A 65 -3.23 1.03 8.47
C HIS A 65 -3.34 1.29 6.97
N GLY A 66 -3.56 0.23 6.18
CA GLY A 66 -3.82 0.31 4.75
C GLY A 66 -5.20 -0.22 4.40
N TRP A 67 -6.12 0.68 4.04
CA TRP A 67 -7.50 0.33 3.66
C TRP A 67 -7.81 0.80 2.25
N VAL A 68 -8.65 0.04 1.55
CA VAL A 68 -9.28 0.46 0.29
C VAL A 68 -10.79 0.37 0.43
N TYR A 69 -11.52 1.12 -0.39
CA TYR A 69 -12.98 1.06 -0.43
C TYR A 69 -13.46 0.84 -1.86
N GLY A 70 -14.42 -0.05 -2.04
CA GLY A 70 -15.02 -0.32 -3.34
C GLY A 70 -16.12 0.68 -3.65
N LEU A 71 -16.07 1.32 -4.82
CA LEU A 71 -17.16 2.21 -5.26
C LEU A 71 -18.41 1.43 -5.71
N LYS A 72 -18.25 0.15 -6.06
CA LYS A 72 -19.33 -0.71 -6.55
C LYS A 72 -20.21 -1.24 -5.40
N ASP A 73 -19.58 -1.58 -4.29
CA ASP A 73 -20.21 -2.23 -3.13
C ASP A 73 -20.25 -1.32 -1.87
N GLY A 74 -19.49 -0.23 -1.86
CA GLY A 74 -19.38 0.69 -0.72
C GLY A 74 -18.61 0.11 0.46
N LEU A 75 -17.96 -1.05 0.30
CA LEU A 75 -17.32 -1.78 1.40
C LEU A 75 -15.86 -1.38 1.56
N ILE A 76 -15.45 -1.16 2.80
CA ILE A 76 -14.04 -0.99 3.18
C ILE A 76 -13.41 -2.37 3.30
N ARG A 77 -12.22 -2.53 2.73
CA ARG A 77 -11.38 -3.73 2.81
C ARG A 77 -10.09 -3.36 3.53
N ASP A 78 -9.82 -4.07 4.63
CA ASP A 78 -8.53 -4.01 5.30
C ASP A 78 -7.53 -4.89 4.54
N LEU A 79 -6.41 -4.30 4.11
CA LEU A 79 -5.34 -5.01 3.38
C LEU A 79 -4.39 -5.78 4.32
N GLY A 80 -4.60 -5.73 5.63
CA GLY A 80 -3.83 -6.49 6.62
C GLY A 80 -2.44 -5.90 6.94
N ILE A 81 -2.06 -4.78 6.31
CA ILE A 81 -0.81 -4.06 6.61
C ILE A 81 -0.99 -3.10 7.80
N ASN A 82 -1.00 -3.69 9.00
CA ASN A 82 -1.17 -2.98 10.26
C ASN A 82 0.19 -2.84 10.99
N VAL A 83 0.87 -1.70 10.84
CA VAL A 83 2.25 -1.49 11.31
C VAL A 83 2.27 -0.65 12.58
N ARG A 84 2.74 -1.23 13.69
CA ARG A 84 2.71 -0.59 15.02
C ARG A 84 4.09 -0.11 15.52
N ARG A 85 5.15 -0.54 14.84
CA ARG A 85 6.56 -0.22 15.10
C ARG A 85 7.39 -0.59 13.87
N SER A 86 8.60 -0.06 13.77
CA SER A 86 9.47 -0.24 12.61
C SER A 86 9.74 -1.73 12.28
N ASP A 87 9.94 -2.56 13.31
CA ASP A 87 10.26 -4.00 13.13
C ASP A 87 9.09 -4.81 12.53
N ASP A 88 7.85 -4.31 12.66
CA ASP A 88 6.67 -4.98 12.12
C ASP A 88 6.52 -4.77 10.61
N LEU A 89 7.18 -3.74 10.03
CA LEU A 89 6.90 -3.25 8.68
C LEU A 89 7.12 -4.33 7.61
N MET A 90 8.32 -4.92 7.55
CA MET A 90 8.65 -5.89 6.52
C MET A 90 7.86 -7.20 6.63
N PRO A 91 7.67 -7.79 7.83
CA PRO A 91 6.77 -8.93 8.00
C PRO A 91 5.33 -8.64 7.55
N ARG A 92 4.78 -7.47 7.91
CA ARG A 92 3.40 -7.08 7.55
C ARG A 92 3.26 -6.80 6.06
N TYR A 93 4.23 -6.14 5.46
CA TYR A 93 4.27 -5.88 4.02
C TYR A 93 4.23 -7.17 3.20
N ARG A 94 5.06 -8.16 3.56
CA ARG A 94 5.05 -9.48 2.89
C ARG A 94 3.70 -10.19 3.07
N ALA A 95 3.19 -10.25 4.30
CA ALA A 95 1.91 -10.89 4.58
C ALA A 95 0.74 -10.24 3.80
N ALA A 96 0.73 -8.90 3.67
CA ALA A 96 -0.28 -8.18 2.90
C ALA A 96 -0.17 -8.49 1.40
N LEU A 97 1.04 -8.55 0.86
CA LEU A 97 1.27 -8.96 -0.53
C LEU A 97 0.78 -10.40 -0.79
N ASP A 98 1.11 -11.34 0.09
CA ASP A 98 0.71 -12.74 -0.07
C ASP A 98 -0.82 -12.89 0.07
N ALA A 99 -1.46 -12.11 0.93
CA ALA A 99 -2.92 -12.11 1.08
C ALA A 99 -3.65 -11.64 -0.18
N LEU A 100 -3.05 -10.79 -1.01
CA LEU A 100 -3.63 -10.38 -2.30
C LEU A 100 -3.51 -11.47 -3.39
N GLU A 101 -2.64 -12.46 -3.23
CA GLU A 101 -2.49 -13.54 -4.23
C GLU A 101 -3.51 -14.68 -4.06
N ASN A 102 -4.20 -14.73 -2.91
CA ASN A 102 -5.25 -15.71 -2.62
C ASN A 102 -6.64 -15.18 -2.95
#